data_AF-A0A7X0HTX9-F1
#
_entry.id   AF-A0A7X0HTX9-F1
#
_cell.length_a   1.000
_cell.length_b   1.000
_cell.length_c   1.000
_cell.angle_alpha   90.00
_cell.angle_beta   90.00
_cell.angle_gamma   90.00
#
_symmetry.space_group_name_H-M   'P 1'
#
loop_
_entity.id
_entity.type
_entity.pdbx_description
1 polymer ?
#
loop_
_entity_poly.entity_id
_entity_poly.type
_entity_poly.pdbx_seq_one_letter_code
_entity_poly.pdbx_strand_id
1 'polypeptide(L)'
;MDKLLETIEVNSANGLYRIYLFSDNNPLPRLEIHKIDNGIETHVKNMYGELKRLNEEFSFGIEYEPKDRTRLNTREFGREFIRRYKGR
;
A
#
# COMPACT_ATOMS: atom_id res chain seq x y z
N MET A 1 9.95 18.54 -5.72
CA MET A 1 9.29 18.46 -4.41
C MET A 1 8.20 17.42 -4.52
N ASP A 2 8.24 16.39 -3.69
CA ASP A 2 7.20 15.38 -3.68
C ASP A 2 5.91 16.00 -3.19
N LYS A 3 4.87 15.94 -4.02
CA LYS A 3 3.54 16.46 -3.66
C LYS A 3 2.73 15.32 -3.07
N LEU A 4 2.32 15.44 -1.81
CA LEU A 4 1.33 14.53 -1.25
C LEU A 4 0.04 14.64 -2.07
N LEU A 5 -0.36 13.52 -2.65
CA LEU A 5 -1.59 13.40 -3.42
C LEU A 5 -2.73 12.96 -2.51
N GLU A 6 -2.46 11.98 -1.65
CA GLU A 6 -3.50 11.35 -0.86
C GLU A 6 -2.94 10.61 0.35
N THR A 7 -3.77 10.56 1.39
CA THR A 7 -3.55 9.75 2.59
C THR A 7 -4.71 8.77 2.73
N ILE A 8 -4.41 7.48 2.91
CA ILE A 8 -5.40 6.42 3.11
C ILE A 8 -5.15 5.79 4.48
N GLU A 9 -6.18 5.73 5.31
CA GLU A 9 -6.14 5.02 6.59
C GLU A 9 -6.72 3.61 6.44
N VAL A 10 -5.93 2.62 6.84
CA VAL A 10 -6.23 1.19 6.71
C VAL A 10 -6.32 0.58 8.10
N ASN A 11 -7.54 0.24 8.51
CA ASN A 11 -7.79 -0.47 9.77
C ASN A 11 -7.60 -1.97 9.55
N SER A 12 -6.42 -2.49 9.89
CA SER A 12 -6.12 -3.92 9.79
C SER A 12 -6.16 -4.59 11.16
N ALA A 13 -6.26 -5.92 11.19
CA ALA A 13 -6.20 -6.72 12.41
C ALA A 13 -4.88 -6.53 13.19
N ASN A 14 -3.79 -6.19 12.50
CA ASN A 14 -2.49 -5.92 13.11
C ASN A 14 -2.29 -4.47 13.58
N GLY A 15 -3.34 -3.64 13.48
CA GLY A 15 -3.32 -2.23 13.88
C GLY A 15 -3.70 -1.29 12.74
N LEU A 16 -3.66 0.00 13.05
CA LEU A 16 -3.94 1.07 12.10
C LEU A 16 -2.71 1.32 11.23
N TYR A 17 -2.93 1.40 9.92
CA TYR A 17 -1.91 1.76 8.94
C TYR A 17 -2.32 3.05 8.23
N ARG A 18 -1.32 3.84 7.85
CA ARG A 18 -1.50 5.01 7.02
C ARG A 18 -0.62 4.89 5.78
N ILE A 19 -1.26 5.02 4.63
CA ILE A 19 -0.61 4.92 3.32
C ILE A 19 -0.62 6.31 2.70
N TYR A 20 0.56 6.83 2.41
CA TYR A 20 0.72 8.10 1.70
C TYR A 20 1.07 7.85 0.24
N LEU A 21 0.42 8.62 -0.64
CA LEU A 21 0.71 8.66 -2.06
C LEU A 21 1.36 9.99 -2.41
N PHE A 22 2.56 9.94 -2.98
CA PHE A 22 3.30 11.11 -3.42
C PHE A 22 3.45 11.12 -4.94
N SER A 23 3.29 12.29 -5.55
CA SER A 23 3.70 12.54 -6.94
C SER A 23 5.18 12.87 -6.97
N ASP A 24 5.95 12.09 -7.73
CA ASP A 24 7.40 12.22 -7.89
C ASP A 24 7.84 12.20 -9.38
N ASN A 25 7.01 12.75 -10.26
CA ASN A 25 7.19 12.78 -11.73
C ASN A 25 7.19 11.40 -12.43
N ASN A 26 6.85 10.32 -11.73
CA ASN A 26 6.57 9.03 -12.35
C ASN A 26 5.07 8.88 -12.68
N PRO A 27 4.71 8.01 -13.66
CA PRO A 27 3.30 7.75 -14.02
C PRO A 27 2.47 7.14 -12.88
N LEU A 28 3.11 6.40 -11.97
CA LEU A 28 2.48 5.84 -10.78
C LEU A 28 3.00 6.57 -9.54
N PRO A 29 2.13 6.93 -8.58
CA PRO A 29 2.57 7.60 -7.37
C PRO A 29 3.52 6.72 -6.57
N ARG A 30 4.47 7.38 -5.90
CA ARG A 30 5.30 6.75 -4.87
C ARG A 30 4.43 6.48 -3.65
N LEU A 31 4.61 5.32 -3.05
CA LEU A 31 3.83 4.86 -1.91
C LEU A 31 4.74 4.73 -0.69
N GLU A 32 4.29 5.27 0.44
CA GLU A 32 4.89 5.06 1.75
C GLU A 32 3.84 4.49 2.70
N ILE A 33 4.19 3.42 3.41
CA ILE A 33 3.30 2.78 4.39
C ILE A 33 3.86 3.01 5.77
N HIS A 34 3.01 3.48 6.66
CA HIS A 34 3.32 3.65 8.07
C HIS A 34 2.35 2.84 8.92
N LYS A 35 2.86 2.27 10.00
CA LYS A 35 2.05 1.65 11.05
C LYS A 35 1.90 2.63 12.20
N ILE A 36 0.69 2.76 12.71
CA ILE A 36 0.36 3.62 13.85
C ILE A 36 0.18 2.72 15.06
N ASP A 37 1.16 2.75 15.96
CA ASP A 37 1.15 2.01 17.22
C ASP A 37 1.21 3.02 18.38
N ASN A 38 0.19 3.03 19.23
CA ASN A 38 0.05 3.99 20.36
C ASN A 38 0.22 5.46 19.95
N GLY A 39 -0.30 5.84 18.77
CA GLY A 39 -0.18 7.20 18.23
C GLY A 39 1.19 7.53 17.63
N ILE A 40 2.15 6.60 17.66
CA ILE A 40 3.46 6.76 17.02
C ILE A 40 3.39 6.18 15.62
N GLU A 41 3.75 7.01 14.64
CA GLU A 41 3.77 6.64 13.24
C GLU A 41 5.16 6.11 12.83
N THR A 42 5.25 4.83 12.50
CA THR A 42 6.51 4.16 12.14
C THR A 42 6.49 3.73 10.69
N HIS A 43 7.49 4.17 9.90
CA HIS A 43 7.62 3.77 8.51
C HIS A 43 7.89 2.26 8.37
N VAL A 44 7.10 1.59 7.55
CA VAL A 44 7.22 0.16 7.27
C VAL A 44 8.36 -0.08 6.29
N LYS A 45 9.43 -0.73 6.75
CA LYS A 45 10.62 -1.02 5.92
C LYS A 45 10.32 -1.97 4.76
N ASN A 46 9.54 -3.03 5.00
CA ASN A 46 9.15 -4.00 3.98
C ASN A 46 7.72 -3.74 3.47
N MET A 47 7.55 -2.63 2.73
CA MET A 47 6.23 -2.24 2.22
C MET A 47 5.60 -3.31 1.31
N TYR A 48 6.40 -4.00 0.51
CA TYR A 48 5.87 -5.04 -0.39
C TYR A 48 5.31 -6.24 0.38
N GLY A 49 6.03 -6.71 1.41
CA GLY A 49 5.55 -7.77 2.28
C GLY A 49 4.29 -7.35 3.06
N GLU A 50 4.24 -6.10 3.51
CA GLU A 50 3.07 -5.58 4.22
C GLU A 50 1.84 -5.50 3.31
N LEU A 51 2.00 -5.08 2.05
CA LEU A 51 0.92 -5.10 1.06
C LEU A 51 0.42 -6.53 0.78
N LYS A 52 1.32 -7.54 0.74
CA LYS A 52 0.90 -8.94 0.59
C LYS A 52 0.00 -9.35 1.76
N ARG A 53 0.45 -9.08 2.99
CA ARG A 53 -0.31 -9.40 4.21
C ARG A 53 -1.68 -8.72 4.21
N LEU A 54 -1.73 -7.43 3.89
CA LEU A 54 -3.00 -6.69 3.82
C LEU A 54 -3.91 -7.23 2.71
N ASN A 55 -3.37 -7.56 1.54
CA ASN A 55 -4.12 -8.15 0.44
C ASN A 55 -4.76 -9.49 0.82
N GLU A 56 -4.04 -10.34 1.57
CA GLU A 56 -4.56 -11.58 2.14
C GLU A 56 -5.64 -11.31 3.19
N GLU A 57 -5.37 -10.40 4.14
CA GLU A 57 -6.28 -10.06 5.23
C GLU A 57 -7.64 -9.56 4.72
N PHE A 58 -7.63 -8.64 3.75
CA PHE A 58 -8.87 -8.12 3.18
C PHE A 58 -9.46 -9.00 2.08
N SER A 59 -8.81 -10.13 1.74
CA SER A 59 -9.23 -11.06 0.69
C SER A 59 -9.42 -10.37 -0.68
N PHE A 60 -8.55 -9.42 -1.02
CA PHE A 60 -8.68 -8.66 -2.27
C PHE A 60 -8.30 -9.47 -3.52
N GLY A 61 -7.57 -10.58 -3.35
CA GLY A 61 -7.22 -11.48 -4.44
C GLY A 61 -6.36 -10.83 -5.52
N ILE A 62 -5.55 -9.82 -5.17
CA ILE A 62 -4.66 -9.18 -6.13
C ILE A 62 -3.50 -10.14 -6.42
N GLU A 63 -3.35 -10.51 -7.68
CA GLU A 63 -2.25 -11.35 -8.15
C GLU A 63 -0.98 -10.51 -8.29
N TYR A 64 -0.16 -10.49 -7.23
CA TYR A 64 1.07 -9.69 -7.18
C TYR A 64 2.30 -10.44 -7.76
N GLU A 65 2.22 -11.75 -7.95
CA GLU A 65 3.23 -12.64 -8.56
C GLU A 65 2.58 -13.53 -9.64
N PRO A 66 2.12 -12.94 -10.76
CA PRO A 66 1.49 -13.69 -11.85
C PRO A 66 2.50 -14.60 -12.57
N LYS A 67 2.04 -15.76 -13.06
CA LYS A 67 2.89 -16.77 -13.69
C LYS A 67 3.51 -16.32 -15.02
N ASP A 68 2.84 -15.43 -15.74
CA ASP A 68 3.18 -15.06 -17.12
C ASP A 68 3.92 -13.72 -17.24
N ARG A 69 4.29 -13.07 -16.13
CA ARG A 69 5.09 -11.84 -16.15
C ARG A 69 5.90 -11.65 -14.87
N THR A 70 6.79 -10.66 -14.88
CA THR A 70 7.46 -10.17 -13.67
C THR A 70 6.43 -9.68 -12.65
N ARG A 71 6.66 -10.01 -11.37
CA ARG A 71 5.86 -9.56 -10.22
C ARG A 71 5.55 -8.06 -10.29
N LEU A 72 4.38 -7.68 -9.79
CA LEU A 72 4.03 -6.27 -9.64
C LEU A 72 5.08 -5.60 -8.75
N ASN A 73 5.55 -4.42 -9.15
CA ASN A 73 6.35 -3.60 -8.25
C ASN A 73 5.45 -3.00 -7.15
N THR A 74 6.06 -2.42 -6.11
CA THR A 74 5.33 -1.86 -4.97
C THR A 74 4.33 -0.77 -5.36
N ARG A 75 4.58 0.01 -6.42
CA ARG A 75 3.65 1.05 -6.88
C ARG A 75 2.44 0.44 -7.58
N GLU A 76 2.66 -0.51 -8.48
CA GLU A 76 1.58 -1.24 -9.17
C GLU A 76 0.70 -1.97 -8.16
N PHE A 77 1.32 -2.73 -7.25
CA PHE A 77 0.59 -3.48 -6.24
C PHE A 77 -0.16 -2.55 -5.28
N GLY A 78 0.50 -1.50 -4.77
CA GLY A 78 -0.10 -0.51 -3.89
C GLY A 78 -1.30 0.19 -4.52
N ARG A 79 -1.22 0.55 -5.82
CA ARG A 79 -2.35 1.16 -6.54
C ARG A 79 -3.55 0.22 -6.61
N GLU A 80 -3.35 -1.05 -6.97
CA GLU A 80 -4.45 -2.02 -7.02
C GLU A 80 -5.04 -2.27 -5.63
N PHE A 81 -4.20 -2.35 -4.59
CA PHE A 81 -4.64 -2.48 -3.21
C PHE A 81 -5.55 -1.31 -2.81
N ILE A 82 -5.10 -0.07 -3.01
CA ILE A 82 -5.85 1.14 -2.65
C ILE A 82 -7.18 1.20 -3.44
N ARG A 83 -7.16 0.86 -4.74
CA ARG A 83 -8.37 0.82 -5.57
C ARG A 83 -9.41 -0.16 -5.00
N ARG A 84 -8.98 -1.35 -4.58
CA ARG A 84 -9.87 -2.36 -3.97
C ARG A 84 -10.35 -1.92 -2.58
N TYR A 85 -9.45 -1.33 -1.78
CA TYR A 85 -9.76 -0.89 -0.43
C TYR A 85 -10.81 0.23 -0.39
N LYS A 86 -10.71 1.22 -1.29
CA LYS A 86 -11.70 2.31 -1.38
C LYS A 86 -13.02 1.93 -2.06
N GLY A 87 -13.01 0.89 -2.89
CA GLY A 87 -14.21 0.38 -3.55
C GLY A 87 -15.08 -0.51 -2.64
N ARG A 88 -14.63 -0.72 -1.40
CA ARG A 88 -15.33 -1.46 -0.35
C ARG A 88 -16.14 -0.50 0.50
#